data_AF-A0A0C9T0K2-F1
#
_entry.id   AF-A0A0C9T0K2-F1
#
_cell.length_a   1.000
_cell.length_b   1.000
_cell.length_c   1.000
_cell.angle_alpha   90.00
_cell.angle_beta   90.00
_cell.angle_gamma   90.00
#
_symmetry.space_group_name_H-M   'P 1'
#
loop_
_entity.id
_entity.type
_entity.pdbx_description
1 polymer ?
#
loop_
_entity_poly.entity_id
_entity_poly.type
_entity_poly.pdbx_seq_one_letter_code
_entity_poly.pdbx_strand_id
1 'polypeptide(L)'
;MDLSSIIRACGTPQYFGQLDSNEPGDEVLIQGLKHHMTNQALAAIVPLLLDDDEVAVLIVFPATQLGLAKVLEVPEYLTSGTPLLVVLLPLLVPSFKASKDAGWRY
;
A
#
# COMPACT_ATOMS: atom_id res chain seq x y z
N MET A 1 -4.80 -7.02 -10.76
CA MET A 1 -3.43 -7.36 -10.31
C MET A 1 -3.58 -8.06 -8.98
N ASP A 2 -2.99 -9.24 -8.80
CA ASP A 2 -3.16 -10.02 -7.56
C ASP A 2 -2.28 -9.43 -6.45
N LEU A 3 -2.91 -8.97 -5.36
CA LEU A 3 -2.24 -8.41 -4.18
C LEU A 3 -1.23 -9.41 -3.59
N SER A 4 -1.50 -10.72 -3.71
CA SER A 4 -0.61 -11.76 -3.23
C SER A 4 0.75 -11.75 -3.94
N SER A 5 0.77 -11.44 -5.24
CA SER A 5 2.00 -11.36 -6.04
C SER A 5 2.84 -10.16 -5.64
N ILE A 6 2.21 -9.03 -5.30
CA ILE A 6 2.90 -7.81 -4.85
C ILE A 6 3.50 -8.03 -3.47
N ILE A 7 2.73 -8.58 -2.53
CA ILE A 7 3.21 -8.88 -1.18
C ILE A 7 4.40 -9.85 -1.23
N ARG A 8 4.38 -10.85 -2.13
CA ARG A 8 5.51 -11.79 -2.34
C ARG A 8 6.77 -11.13 -2.91
N ALA A 9 6.62 -10.05 -3.67
CA ALA A 9 7.76 -9.29 -4.20
C ALA A 9 8.36 -8.32 -3.16
N CYS A 10 7.65 -8.10 -2.05
CA CYS A 10 8.06 -7.23 -0.97
C CYS A 10 8.68 -7.99 0.20
N GLY A 11 9.50 -7.29 0.97
CA GLY A 11 10.00 -7.74 2.26
C GLY A 11 8.94 -7.57 3.36
N THR A 12 9.38 -7.75 4.60
CA THR A 12 8.53 -7.55 5.77
C THR A 12 8.03 -6.09 5.83
N PRO A 13 6.75 -5.86 6.20
CA PRO A 13 6.24 -4.53 6.48
C PRO A 13 7.17 -3.75 7.43
N GLN A 14 7.52 -2.52 7.07
CA GLN A 14 8.44 -1.69 7.86
C GLN A 14 7.73 -0.61 8.67
N TYR A 15 6.68 -0.01 8.10
CA TYR A 15 5.94 1.08 8.73
C TYR A 15 4.45 0.87 8.59
N PHE A 16 3.74 1.30 9.63
CA PHE A 16 2.30 1.26 9.73
C PHE A 16 1.79 2.65 10.11
N GLY A 17 0.67 3.06 9.52
CA GLY A 17 0.03 4.32 9.81
C GLY A 17 -1.47 4.25 9.59
N GLN A 18 -2.15 5.30 10.05
CA GLN A 18 -3.53 5.58 9.69
C GLN A 18 -3.54 6.79 8.76
N LEU A 19 -4.34 6.72 7.70
CA LEU A 19 -4.58 7.89 6.86
C LEU A 19 -5.54 8.80 7.60
N ASP A 20 -5.06 10.00 7.92
CA ASP A 20 -5.80 11.03 8.65
C ASP A 20 -6.08 12.24 7.76
N SER A 21 -7.08 13.03 8.12
CA SER A 21 -7.42 14.29 7.45
C SER A 21 -6.49 15.40 7.93
N ASN A 22 -5.90 16.15 6.98
CA ASN A 22 -5.13 17.35 7.31
C ASN A 22 -5.99 18.61 7.23
N GLU A 23 -7.01 18.61 6.36
CA GLU A 23 -7.94 19.71 6.18
C GLU A 23 -9.39 19.28 6.48
N PRO A 24 -10.28 20.20 6.92
CA PRO A 24 -11.68 19.88 7.21
C PRO A 24 -12.44 19.28 6.01
N GLY A 25 -12.01 19.58 4.77
CA GLY A 25 -12.60 19.01 3.56
C GLY A 25 -12.22 17.54 3.33
N ASP A 26 -11.09 17.10 3.87
CA ASP A 26 -10.55 15.75 3.65
C ASP A 26 -11.37 14.69 4.37
N GLU A 27 -11.97 15.01 5.52
CA GLU A 27 -12.74 14.06 6.32
C GLU A 27 -13.84 13.38 5.48
N VAL A 28 -14.61 14.17 4.74
CA VAL A 28 -15.70 13.66 3.90
C VAL A 28 -15.17 12.81 2.75
N LEU A 29 -14.04 13.23 2.16
CA LEU A 29 -13.40 12.51 1.06
C LEU A 29 -12.82 11.16 1.53
N ILE A 30 -12.16 11.14 2.67
CA ILE A 30 -11.59 9.94 3.31
C ILE A 30 -12.71 8.98 3.70
N GLN A 31 -13.82 9.46 4.25
CA GLN A 31 -14.98 8.61 4.56
C GLN A 31 -15.60 8.01 3.28
N GLY A 32 -15.73 8.81 2.21
CA GLY A 32 -16.19 8.33 0.91
C GLY A 32 -15.27 7.25 0.33
N LEU A 33 -13.96 7.47 0.36
CA LEU A 33 -12.95 6.51 -0.07
C LEU A 33 -13.02 5.22 0.76
N LYS A 34 -13.08 5.33 2.09
CA LYS A 34 -13.21 4.19 2.99
C LYS A 34 -14.46 3.38 2.72
N HIS A 35 -15.60 4.05 2.54
CA HIS A 35 -16.87 3.38 2.25
C HIS A 35 -16.79 2.61 0.93
N HIS A 36 -16.25 3.25 -0.12
CA HIS A 36 -16.04 2.62 -1.42
C HIS A 36 -15.14 1.38 -1.33
N MET A 37 -13.98 1.50 -0.69
CA MET A 37 -13.02 0.40 -0.55
C MET A 37 -13.55 -0.74 0.31
N THR A 38 -14.35 -0.45 1.34
CA THR A 38 -14.97 -1.47 2.18
C THR A 38 -15.99 -2.28 1.40
N ASN A 39 -16.90 -1.62 0.68
CA ASN A 39 -17.97 -2.30 -0.06
C ASN A 39 -17.45 -3.14 -1.22
N GLN A 40 -16.34 -2.74 -1.83
CA GLN A 40 -15.74 -3.43 -2.97
C GLN A 40 -14.56 -4.33 -2.60
N ALA A 41 -14.25 -4.45 -1.30
CA ALA A 41 -13.07 -5.18 -0.81
C ALA A 41 -11.77 -4.79 -1.52
N LEU A 42 -11.56 -3.48 -1.72
CA LEU A 42 -10.41 -2.93 -2.43
C LEU A 42 -9.29 -2.55 -1.48
N ALA A 43 -8.06 -2.69 -1.97
CA ALA A 43 -6.87 -2.06 -1.42
C ALA A 43 -6.22 -1.24 -2.53
N ALA A 44 -5.74 -0.04 -2.20
CA ALA A 44 -4.94 0.76 -3.11
C ALA A 44 -3.47 0.41 -2.93
N ILE A 45 -2.75 0.35 -4.04
CA ILE A 45 -1.35 -0.01 -4.11
C ILE A 45 -0.64 1.16 -4.79
N VAL A 46 0.28 1.79 -4.07
CA VAL A 46 1.00 2.97 -4.53
C VAL A 46 2.50 2.64 -4.53
N PRO A 47 3.12 2.44 -5.71
CA PRO A 47 4.56 2.26 -5.82
C PRO A 47 5.29 3.52 -5.36
N LEU A 48 6.37 3.35 -4.60
CA LEU A 48 7.29 4.40 -4.23
C LEU A 48 8.57 4.27 -5.04
N LEU A 49 8.97 5.41 -5.61
CA LEU A 49 10.12 5.50 -6.50
C LEU A 49 11.27 6.22 -5.79
N LEU A 50 12.49 5.75 -6.03
CA LEU A 50 13.72 6.48 -5.76
C LEU A 50 14.55 6.43 -7.03
N ASP A 51 14.90 7.60 -7.58
CA ASP A 51 15.65 7.71 -8.85
C ASP A 51 15.03 6.89 -10.00
N ASP A 52 13.70 6.99 -10.16
CA ASP A 52 12.87 6.26 -11.14
C ASP A 52 12.76 4.73 -10.97
N ASP A 53 13.43 4.16 -9.97
CA ASP A 53 13.32 2.75 -9.60
C ASP A 53 12.27 2.54 -8.51
N GLU A 54 11.42 1.53 -8.67
CA GLU A 54 10.50 1.13 -7.61
C GLU A 54 11.29 0.46 -6.48
N VAL A 55 11.23 1.07 -5.31
CA VAL A 55 11.96 0.62 -4.11
C VAL A 55 11.05 0.11 -3.02
N ALA A 56 9.79 0.53 -3.01
CA ALA A 56 8.80 0.14 -2.01
C ALA A 56 7.38 0.28 -2.54
N VAL A 57 6.42 -0.22 -1.78
CA VAL A 57 4.99 -0.11 -2.06
C VAL A 57 4.28 0.34 -0.79
N LEU A 58 3.40 1.32 -0.92
CA LEU A 58 2.38 1.64 0.07
C LEU A 58 1.10 0.89 -0.26
N ILE A 59 0.57 0.15 0.71
CA ILE A 59 -0.75 -0.47 0.63
C ILE A 59 -1.69 0.34 1.52
N VAL A 60 -2.76 0.87 0.94
CA VAL A 60 -3.82 1.59 1.67
C VAL A 60 -5.09 0.74 1.65
N PHE A 61 -5.69 0.50 2.81
CA PHE A 61 -6.89 -0.34 2.90
C PHE A 61 -7.70 -0.08 4.19
N PRO A 62 -9.01 -0.34 4.21
CA PRO A 62 -9.83 -0.25 5.42
C PRO A 62 -9.39 -1.25 6.49
N ALA A 63 -9.30 -0.81 7.75
CA ALA A 63 -9.01 -1.69 8.90
C ALA A 63 -10.04 -2.83 9.07
N THR A 64 -11.23 -2.68 8.50
CA THR A 64 -12.28 -3.72 8.48
C THR A 64 -11.88 -4.93 7.63
N GLN A 65 -10.87 -4.82 6.75
CA GLN A 65 -10.32 -5.95 5.99
C GLN A 65 -9.33 -6.75 6.85
N LEU A 66 -9.86 -7.43 7.88
CA LEU A 66 -9.07 -8.16 8.89
C LEU A 66 -8.11 -9.20 8.29
N GLY A 67 -8.50 -9.83 7.18
CA GLY A 67 -7.63 -10.78 6.48
C GLY A 67 -6.35 -10.13 5.95
N LEU A 68 -6.46 -8.94 5.35
CA LEU A 68 -5.32 -8.19 4.85
C LEU A 68 -4.48 -7.61 5.99
N ALA A 69 -5.14 -7.09 7.03
CA ALA A 69 -4.45 -6.61 8.24
C ALA A 69 -3.60 -7.71 8.89
N LYS A 70 -4.13 -8.95 8.95
CA LYS A 70 -3.41 -10.11 9.47
C LYS A 70 -2.24 -10.53 8.59
N VAL A 71 -2.41 -10.55 7.25
CA VAL A 71 -1.33 -10.89 6.31
C VAL A 71 -0.19 -9.89 6.38
N LEU A 72 -0.51 -8.61 6.57
CA LEU A 72 0.45 -7.53 6.71
C LEU A 72 0.94 -7.33 8.14
N GLU A 73 0.57 -8.22 9.07
CA GLU A 73 0.99 -8.17 10.48
C GLU A 73 0.76 -6.79 11.13
N VAL A 74 -0.36 -6.13 10.78
CA VAL A 74 -0.67 -4.80 11.31
C VAL A 74 -0.88 -4.88 12.83
N PRO A 75 -0.22 -4.03 13.63
CA PRO A 75 -0.43 -4.00 15.06
C PRO A 75 -1.88 -3.70 15.46
N GLU A 76 -2.42 -4.45 16.43
CA GLU A 76 -3.83 -4.35 16.84
C GLU A 76 -4.24 -2.94 17.27
N TYR A 77 -3.34 -2.19 17.91
CA TYR A 77 -3.63 -0.82 18.36
C TYR A 77 -3.99 0.13 17.22
N LEU A 78 -3.54 -0.13 15.98
CA LEU A 78 -3.88 0.66 14.80
C LEU A 78 -5.23 0.26 14.18
N THR A 79 -5.77 -0.89 14.56
CA THR A 79 -7.05 -1.40 14.03
C THR A 79 -8.26 -0.92 14.82
N SER A 80 -8.05 -0.18 15.92
CA SER A 80 -9.14 0.39 16.72
C SER A 80 -10.02 1.31 15.88
N GLY A 81 -11.33 1.05 15.89
CA GLY A 81 -12.30 1.81 15.09
C GLY A 81 -12.42 1.33 13.64
N THR A 82 -12.50 2.28 12.70
CA THR A 82 -12.56 1.99 11.26
C THR A 82 -11.66 2.94 10.43
N PRO A 83 -10.35 3.03 10.70
CA PRO A 83 -9.46 3.86 9.90
C PRO A 83 -9.18 3.25 8.52
N LEU A 84 -8.65 4.08 7.62
CA LEU A 84 -7.84 3.59 6.50
C LEU A 84 -6.42 3.38 7.00
N LEU A 85 -5.91 2.17 6.87
CA LEU A 85 -4.55 1.80 7.23
C LEU A 85 -3.63 2.04 6.04
N VAL A 86 -2.39 2.41 6.34
CA VAL A 86 -1.30 2.56 5.39
C VAL A 86 -0.16 1.68 5.86
N VAL A 87 0.35 0.82 4.98
CA VAL A 87 1.46 -0.09 5.27
C VAL A 87 2.54 0.10 4.22
N LEU A 88 3.77 0.35 4.66
CA LEU A 88 4.94 0.41 3.79
C LEU A 88 5.62 -0.95 3.74
N LEU A 89 5.78 -1.49 2.53
CA LEU A 89 6.56 -2.68 2.28
C LEU A 89 7.72 -2.35 1.32
N PRO A 90 8.99 -2.55 1.72
CA PRO A 90 10.12 -2.42 0.82
C PRO A 90 10.10 -3.54 -0.21
N LEU A 91 10.54 -3.29 -1.45
CA LEU A 91 10.72 -4.34 -2.44
C LEU A 91 11.97 -5.16 -2.10
N LEU A 92 11.90 -6.49 -2.27
CA LEU A 92 13.06 -7.37 -2.05
C LEU A 92 14.18 -7.15 -3.07
N VAL A 93 13.77 -6.82 -4.29
CA VAL A 93 14.66 -6.46 -5.39
C VAL A 93 14.10 -5.16 -5.96
N PRO A 94 14.83 -4.03 -5.88
CA PRO A 94 14.41 -2.82 -6.55
C PRO A 94 14.15 -3.14 -8.01
N SER A 95 12.97 -2.77 -8.53
CA SER A 95 12.70 -3.00 -9.94
C SER A 95 13.53 -1.98 -10.72
N PHE A 96 14.75 -2.37 -11.11
CA PHE A 96 15.55 -1.55 -12.00
C PHE A 96 14.76 -1.44 -13.30
N LYS A 97 14.25 -0.25 -13.62
CA LYS A 97 13.88 0.03 -15.01
C LYS A 97 15.21 0.13 -15.73
N ALA A 98 15.75 -1.01 -16.15
CA ALA A 98 16.80 -1.06 -17.13
C ALA A 98 16.34 -0.14 -18.26
N SER A 99 17.05 0.99 -18.37
CA SER A 99 16.83 1.98 -19.40
C SER A 99 16.54 1.24 -20.70
N LYS A 100 15.42 1.59 -21.35
CA LYS A 100 15.06 1.07 -22.67
C LYS A 100 16.14 1.33 -23.73
N ASP A 101 17.28 1.93 -23.38
CA ASP A 101 18.42 2.23 -24.26
C ASP A 101 19.65 1.33 -24.08
N ALA A 102 19.60 0.27 -23.26
CA ALA A 102 20.65 -0.75 -23.30
C ALA A 102 20.45 -1.66 -24.54
N GLY A 103 20.80 -1.12 -25.70
CA GLY A 103 20.91 -1.85 -26.95
C GLY A 103 21.89 -3.01 -26.84
N TRP A 104 21.36 -4.20 -26.56
CA TRP A 104 22.04 -5.47 -26.76
C TRP A 104 21.14 -6.32 -27.64
N ARG A 105 21.12 -5.97 -28.93
CA ARG A 105 20.69 -6.88 -29.98
C ARG A 105 21.89 -7.73 -30.38
N TYR A 106 21.68 -9.04 -30.29
CA TYR A 106 22.46 -10.07 -30.98
C TYR A 106 22.56 -9.80 -32.48
#